data_AF-A0A0E9WPV7-F1
#
_entry.id   AF-A0A0E9WPV7-F1
#
_cell.length_a   1.000
_cell.length_b   1.000
_cell.length_c   1.000
_cell.angle_alpha   90.00
_cell.angle_beta   90.00
_cell.angle_gamma   90.00
#
_symmetry.space_group_name_H-M   'P 1'
#
loop_
_entity.id
_entity.type
_entity.pdbx_description
1 polymer ?
#
loop_
_entity_poly.entity_id
_entity_poly.type
_entity_poly.pdbx_seq_one_letter_code
_entity_poly.pdbx_strand_id
1 'polypeptide(L)'
;MHRDPAERGISFVNIYFLFSVICLTALQLFSMVDAFCGTWKLVDSQNFDEYMKAIGVGFATRQVGNVTKPTVIIGKDGDKVFVKTQSTFKNTEISFKLGEEFDEATADDRNCKSVLNMEGDKFVHVQKWDGKETKFVREIQDGKLVMKLSFEDIVAVRTYEKA
;
A
#
# COMPACT_ATOMS: atom_id res chain seq x y z
N MET A 1 -9.11 42.48 49.44
CA MET A 1 -8.43 42.04 48.22
C MET A 1 -7.74 40.72 48.54
N HIS A 2 -8.45 39.60 48.45
CA HIS A 2 -7.91 38.27 48.73
C HIS A 2 -8.06 37.45 47.44
N ARG A 3 -6.94 37.10 46.80
CA ARG A 3 -6.91 36.04 45.78
C ARG A 3 -6.23 34.82 46.39
N ASP A 4 -6.80 33.66 46.11
CA ASP A 4 -6.43 32.33 46.57
C ASP A 4 -5.01 31.90 46.15
N PRO A 5 -4.30 31.08 46.95
CA PRO A 5 -2.95 30.59 46.63
C PRO A 5 -2.94 29.31 45.76
N ALA A 6 -4.01 29.00 45.03
CA ALA A 6 -4.12 27.78 44.23
C ALA A 6 -3.44 27.82 42.84
N GLU A 7 -2.73 28.90 42.48
CA GLU A 7 -2.09 29.06 41.16
C GLU A 7 -0.57 28.81 41.14
N ARG A 8 -0.07 27.82 41.86
CA ARG A 8 1.33 27.38 41.69
C ARG A 8 1.46 25.87 41.69
N GLY A 9 1.50 25.26 40.51
CA GLY A 9 1.96 23.88 40.39
C GLY A 9 1.55 23.10 39.16
N ILE A 10 1.70 23.64 37.94
CA ILE A 10 1.79 22.76 36.77
C ILE A 10 3.21 22.18 36.80
N SER A 11 3.37 20.99 37.37
CA SER A 11 4.64 20.27 37.43
C SER A 11 5.21 20.05 36.02
N PHE A 12 6.50 20.31 35.81
CA PHE A 12 7.21 20.07 34.56
C PHE A 12 7.01 18.64 34.01
N VAL A 13 6.82 17.65 34.89
CA VAL A 13 6.53 16.26 34.52
C VAL A 13 5.22 16.15 33.72
N ASN A 14 4.23 16.98 34.07
CA ASN A 14 2.91 16.97 33.44
C ASN A 14 2.95 17.59 32.04
N ILE A 15 3.84 18.55 31.79
CA ILE A 15 4.03 19.18 30.48
C ILE A 15 4.76 18.21 29.53
N TYR A 16 5.81 17.52 29.99
CA TYR A 16 6.48 16.49 29.18
C TYR A 16 5.55 15.31 28.87
N PHE A 17 4.73 14.88 29.82
CA PHE A 17 3.72 13.85 29.59
C PHE A 17 2.66 14.33 28.59
N LEU A 18 2.18 15.58 28.68
CA LEU A 18 1.24 16.15 27.72
C LEU A 18 1.86 16.27 26.32
N PHE A 19 3.11 16.75 26.20
CA PHE A 19 3.81 16.83 24.91
C PHE A 19 4.08 15.44 24.32
N SER A 20 4.44 14.44 25.14
CA SER A 20 4.61 13.06 24.70
C SER A 20 3.29 12.45 24.24
N VAL A 21 2.19 12.67 24.97
CA VAL A 21 0.87 12.16 24.60
C VAL A 21 0.35 12.88 23.36
N ILE A 22 0.54 14.19 23.22
CA ILE A 22 0.18 14.96 22.03
C ILE A 22 1.01 14.53 20.82
N CYS A 23 2.31 14.26 20.99
CA CYS A 23 3.16 13.72 19.94
C CYS A 23 2.70 12.31 19.53
N LEU A 24 2.36 11.46 20.50
CA LEU A 24 1.85 10.11 20.26
C LEU A 24 0.48 10.13 19.58
N THR A 25 -0.44 11.05 19.96
CA THR A 25 -1.76 11.19 19.32
C THR A 25 -1.70 11.88 17.96
N ALA A 26 -0.75 12.80 17.74
CA ALA A 26 -0.48 13.38 16.42
C ALA A 26 0.15 12.36 15.46
N LEU A 27 1.03 11.48 15.95
CA LEU A 27 1.53 10.31 15.22
C LEU A 27 0.41 9.31 14.92
N GLN A 28 -0.65 9.28 15.73
CA GLN A 28 -1.82 8.41 15.54
C GLN A 28 -2.81 8.92 14.49
N LEU A 29 -2.67 10.17 14.01
CA LEU A 29 -3.57 10.81 13.04
C LEU A 29 -3.16 10.64 11.58
N PHE A 30 -1.93 10.18 11.31
CA PHE A 30 -1.51 9.75 9.98
C PHE A 30 -1.06 8.29 10.05
N SER A 31 -1.93 7.38 9.61
CA SER A 31 -1.47 6.03 9.32
C SER A 31 -0.46 6.10 8.18
N MET A 32 0.65 5.36 8.25
CA MET A 32 1.69 5.40 7.21
C MET A 32 1.16 5.07 5.80
N VAL A 33 0.04 4.35 5.72
CA VAL A 33 -0.65 4.04 4.46
C VAL A 33 -1.43 5.24 3.86
N ASP A 34 -1.69 6.30 4.63
CA ASP A 34 -2.37 7.52 4.14
C ASP A 34 -1.61 8.20 3.00
N ALA A 35 -0.28 8.14 3.01
CA ALA A 35 0.56 8.66 1.93
C ALA A 35 0.26 8.01 0.57
N PHE A 36 -0.25 6.78 0.59
CA PHE A 36 -0.62 6.00 -0.60
C PHE A 36 -2.06 6.22 -1.04
N CYS A 37 -2.91 6.79 -0.19
CA CYS A 37 -4.33 6.98 -0.50
C CYS A 37 -4.51 7.98 -1.65
N GLY A 38 -5.34 7.59 -2.61
CA GLY A 38 -5.61 8.35 -3.82
C GLY A 38 -5.78 7.48 -5.05
N THR A 39 -5.93 8.15 -6.19
CA THR A 39 -6.07 7.55 -7.51
C THR A 39 -4.76 7.73 -8.27
N TRP A 40 -4.24 6.65 -8.81
CA TRP A 40 -2.92 6.57 -9.43
C TRP A 40 -3.03 5.97 -10.84
N LYS A 41 -2.61 6.71 -11.87
CA LYS A 41 -2.67 6.29 -13.27
C LYS A 41 -1.31 5.81 -13.74
N LEU A 42 -1.23 4.64 -14.36
CA LEU A 42 0.03 4.14 -14.90
C LEU A 42 0.58 5.07 -16.00
N VAL A 43 1.85 5.45 -15.87
CA VAL A 43 2.56 6.25 -16.87
C VAL A 43 3.77 5.56 -17.47
N ASP A 44 4.43 4.67 -16.73
CA ASP A 44 5.60 3.91 -17.20
C ASP A 44 5.58 2.47 -16.67
N SER A 45 6.15 1.54 -17.45
CA SER A 45 6.22 0.11 -17.09
C SER A 45 7.44 -0.55 -17.73
N GLN A 46 8.24 -1.20 -16.90
CA GLN A 46 9.50 -1.85 -17.28
C GLN A 46 9.47 -3.32 -16.88
N ASN A 47 9.92 -4.20 -17.79
CA ASN A 47 10.08 -5.64 -17.58
C ASN A 47 8.81 -6.42 -17.15
N PHE A 48 7.62 -5.86 -17.38
CA PHE A 48 6.36 -6.43 -16.90
C PHE A 48 5.97 -7.73 -17.63
N ASP A 49 6.31 -7.87 -18.92
CA ASP A 49 6.08 -9.12 -19.66
C ASP A 49 6.85 -10.30 -19.06
N GLU A 50 8.15 -10.11 -18.77
CA GLU A 50 8.98 -11.16 -18.18
C GLU A 50 8.51 -11.51 -16.77
N TYR A 51 8.10 -10.53 -15.96
CA TYR A 51 7.47 -10.79 -14.67
C TYR A 51 6.21 -11.64 -14.81
N MET A 52 5.28 -11.24 -15.69
CA MET A 52 4.04 -12.00 -15.92
C MET A 52 4.33 -13.42 -16.43
N LYS A 53 5.32 -13.58 -17.31
CA LYS A 53 5.75 -14.87 -17.81
C LYS A 53 6.32 -15.76 -16.70
N ALA A 54 7.14 -15.20 -15.81
CA ALA A 54 7.76 -15.93 -14.70
C ALA A 54 6.72 -16.47 -13.70
N ILE A 55 5.67 -15.70 -13.39
CA ILE A 55 4.57 -16.16 -12.52
C ILE A 55 3.58 -17.11 -13.24
N GLY A 56 3.78 -17.38 -14.53
CA GLY A 56 2.98 -18.36 -15.29
C GLY A 56 1.80 -17.78 -16.08
N VAL A 57 1.71 -16.45 -16.25
CA VAL A 57 0.63 -15.86 -17.06
C VAL A 57 0.78 -16.24 -18.53
N GLY A 58 -0.30 -16.73 -19.14
CA GLY A 58 -0.34 -17.13 -20.54
C GLY A 58 -0.11 -15.98 -21.53
N PHE A 59 0.47 -16.30 -22.70
CA PHE A 59 0.93 -15.32 -23.69
C PHE A 59 -0.12 -14.27 -24.07
N ALA A 60 -1.35 -14.69 -24.37
CA ALA A 60 -2.43 -13.78 -24.77
C ALA A 60 -2.75 -12.73 -23.68
N THR A 61 -2.88 -13.17 -22.42
CA THR A 61 -3.13 -12.28 -21.27
C THR A 61 -1.98 -11.30 -21.08
N ARG A 62 -0.74 -11.72 -21.31
CA ARG A 62 0.43 -10.82 -21.21
C ARG A 62 0.41 -9.74 -22.29
N GLN A 63 0.06 -10.07 -23.53
CA GLN A 63 -0.03 -9.08 -24.61
C GLN A 63 -1.04 -7.96 -24.25
N VAL A 64 -2.19 -8.33 -23.71
CA VAL A 64 -3.19 -7.35 -23.24
C VAL A 64 -2.68 -6.59 -22.01
N GLY A 65 -2.12 -7.30 -21.02
CA GLY A 65 -1.61 -6.71 -19.78
C GLY A 65 -0.55 -5.62 -20.01
N ASN A 66 0.37 -5.82 -20.96
CA ASN A 66 1.42 -4.84 -21.28
C ASN A 66 0.90 -3.55 -21.93
N VAL A 67 -0.19 -3.61 -22.71
CA VAL A 67 -0.73 -2.42 -23.39
C VAL A 67 -1.74 -1.67 -22.52
N THR A 68 -2.31 -2.31 -21.50
CA THR A 68 -3.26 -1.65 -20.60
C THR A 68 -2.55 -0.66 -19.66
N LYS A 69 -3.22 0.48 -19.44
CA LYS A 69 -2.82 1.50 -18.46
C LYS A 69 -3.80 1.51 -17.29
N PRO A 70 -3.69 0.56 -16.34
CA PRO A 70 -4.58 0.49 -15.21
C PRO A 70 -4.50 1.74 -14.33
N THR A 71 -5.64 2.08 -13.74
CA THR A 71 -5.76 3.02 -12.63
C THR A 71 -5.82 2.24 -11.32
N VAL A 72 -4.97 2.59 -10.36
CA VAL A 72 -4.95 2.01 -9.03
C VAL A 72 -5.58 3.02 -8.06
N ILE A 73 -6.56 2.59 -7.28
CA ILE A 73 -7.22 3.41 -6.26
C ILE A 73 -6.93 2.77 -4.92
N ILE A 74 -6.30 3.52 -4.01
CA ILE A 74 -5.99 3.08 -2.65
C ILE A 74 -6.77 3.98 -1.70
N GLY A 75 -7.45 3.37 -0.73
CA GLY A 75 -8.19 4.12 0.27
C GLY A 75 -8.42 3.33 1.54
N LYS A 76 -9.14 3.93 2.48
CA LYS A 76 -9.48 3.33 3.76
C LYS A 76 -10.96 3.47 4.07
N ASP A 77 -11.45 2.51 4.84
CA ASP A 77 -12.76 2.55 5.49
C ASP A 77 -12.60 2.04 6.92
N GLY A 78 -12.55 2.97 7.88
CA GLY A 78 -12.22 2.67 9.27
C GLY A 78 -10.82 2.07 9.42
N ASP A 79 -10.76 0.83 9.91
CA ASP A 79 -9.53 0.06 10.11
C ASP A 79 -9.12 -0.78 8.88
N LYS A 80 -9.94 -0.80 7.83
CA LYS A 80 -9.65 -1.51 6.59
C LYS A 80 -9.01 -0.60 5.56
N VAL A 81 -8.08 -1.16 4.81
CA VAL A 81 -7.52 -0.58 3.59
C VAL A 81 -8.11 -1.32 2.41
N PHE A 82 -8.36 -0.62 1.31
CA PHE A 82 -8.71 -1.25 0.03
C PHE A 82 -7.78 -0.81 -1.08
N VAL A 83 -7.56 -1.72 -2.03
CA VAL A 83 -6.85 -1.46 -3.28
C VAL A 83 -7.74 -1.93 -4.42
N LYS A 84 -8.10 -1.00 -5.31
CA LYS A 84 -8.83 -1.29 -6.55
C LYS A 84 -7.88 -1.12 -7.72
N THR A 85 -7.85 -2.08 -8.63
CA THR A 85 -7.15 -1.95 -9.91
C THR A 85 -8.18 -1.95 -11.01
N GLN A 86 -8.27 -0.87 -11.77
CA GLN A 86 -9.25 -0.69 -12.83
C GLN A 86 -8.56 -0.60 -14.19
N SER A 87 -9.01 -1.38 -15.17
CA SER A 87 -8.51 -1.34 -16.53
C SER A 87 -9.63 -1.69 -17.52
N THR A 88 -9.40 -1.47 -18.82
CA THR A 88 -10.31 -1.94 -19.87
C THR A 88 -10.35 -3.46 -20.01
N PHE A 89 -9.42 -4.18 -19.38
CA PHE A 89 -9.31 -5.62 -19.45
C PHE A 89 -10.01 -6.31 -18.28
N LYS A 90 -9.59 -5.99 -17.05
CA LYS A 90 -10.13 -6.58 -15.81
C LYS A 90 -10.05 -5.57 -14.67
N ASN A 91 -11.04 -5.65 -13.79
CA ASN A 91 -11.09 -4.86 -12.57
C ASN A 91 -10.99 -5.80 -11.36
N THR A 92 -10.17 -5.44 -10.39
CA THR A 92 -10.04 -6.17 -9.11
C THR A 92 -10.19 -5.22 -7.95
N GLU A 93 -10.64 -5.75 -6.82
CA GLU A 93 -10.77 -5.03 -5.56
C GLU A 93 -10.42 -5.99 -4.42
N ILE A 94 -9.50 -5.57 -3.56
CA ILE A 94 -9.18 -6.23 -2.30
C ILE A 94 -9.45 -5.28 -1.15
N SER A 95 -10.01 -5.80 -0.05
CA SER A 95 -10.25 -5.07 1.20
C SER A 95 -9.73 -5.91 2.35
N PHE A 96 -8.83 -5.35 3.15
CA PHE A 96 -8.03 -6.09 4.13
C PHE A 96 -7.66 -5.20 5.31
N LYS A 97 -7.22 -5.83 6.39
CA LYS A 97 -6.53 -5.14 7.50
C LYS A 97 -5.03 -5.34 7.34
N LEU A 98 -4.26 -4.31 7.69
CA LEU A 98 -2.80 -4.40 7.60
C LEU A 98 -2.27 -5.49 8.54
N GLY A 99 -1.38 -6.34 8.03
CA GLY A 99 -0.78 -7.45 8.76
C GLY A 99 -1.64 -8.72 8.90
N GLU A 100 -2.89 -8.70 8.42
CA GLU A 100 -3.78 -9.87 8.44
C GLU A 100 -3.77 -10.58 7.07
N GLU A 101 -3.68 -11.91 7.10
CA GLU A 101 -3.74 -12.74 5.90
C GLU A 101 -5.19 -12.93 5.43
N PHE A 102 -5.41 -12.92 4.11
CA PHE A 102 -6.73 -13.15 3.50
C PHE A 102 -6.60 -13.92 2.18
N ASP A 103 -7.72 -14.48 1.71
CA ASP A 103 -7.82 -15.11 0.40
C ASP A 103 -7.98 -14.06 -0.71
N GLU A 104 -7.11 -14.09 -1.70
CA GLU A 104 -7.12 -13.17 -2.84
C GLU A 104 -7.26 -13.94 -4.17
N ALA A 105 -8.26 -13.57 -4.97
CA ALA A 105 -8.35 -13.91 -6.37
C ALA A 105 -7.67 -12.83 -7.21
N THR A 106 -6.58 -13.19 -7.86
CA THR A 106 -5.73 -12.25 -8.61
C THR A 106 -6.27 -11.96 -10.02
N ALA A 107 -5.78 -10.89 -10.65
CA ALA A 107 -6.20 -10.51 -12.00
C ALA A 107 -5.89 -11.60 -13.05
N ASP A 108 -4.86 -12.41 -12.83
CA ASP A 108 -4.46 -13.54 -13.65
C ASP A 108 -5.03 -14.89 -13.19
N ASP A 109 -6.12 -14.86 -12.40
CA ASP A 109 -6.92 -16.03 -12.00
C ASP A 109 -6.23 -17.03 -11.07
N ARG A 110 -5.10 -16.66 -10.45
CA ARG A 110 -4.54 -17.40 -9.30
C ARG A 110 -5.36 -17.10 -8.05
N ASN A 111 -5.60 -18.15 -7.25
CA ASN A 111 -6.02 -18.02 -5.86
C ASN A 111 -4.78 -18.07 -4.97
N CYS A 112 -4.61 -17.07 -4.11
CA CYS A 112 -3.44 -16.96 -3.24
C CYS A 112 -3.83 -16.52 -1.84
N LYS A 113 -2.94 -16.79 -0.88
CA LYS A 113 -2.96 -16.14 0.43
C LYS A 113 -2.16 -14.86 0.33
N SER A 114 -2.79 -13.76 0.74
CA SER A 114 -2.19 -12.44 0.64
C SER A 114 -2.13 -11.75 1.99
N VAL A 115 -1.06 -11.00 2.20
CA VAL A 115 -0.90 -10.11 3.34
C VAL A 115 -0.34 -8.78 2.84
N LEU A 116 -0.92 -7.69 3.32
CA LEU A 116 -0.44 -6.35 3.04
C LEU A 116 -0.04 -5.66 4.34
N ASN A 117 1.12 -5.02 4.37
CA ASN A 117 1.63 -4.34 5.55
C ASN A 117 2.50 -3.13 5.19
N MET A 118 2.77 -2.28 6.18
CA MET A 118 3.77 -1.22 6.08
C MET A 118 5.13 -1.72 6.58
N GLU A 119 6.15 -1.66 5.74
CA GLU A 119 7.56 -1.89 6.10
C GLU A 119 8.30 -0.54 6.04
N GLY A 120 8.29 0.20 7.16
CA GLY A 120 8.79 1.58 7.18
C GLY A 120 7.88 2.50 6.36
N ASP A 121 8.46 3.12 5.34
CA ASP A 121 7.76 3.99 4.37
C ASP A 121 7.20 3.23 3.15
N LYS A 122 7.37 1.90 3.12
CA LYS A 122 6.99 1.06 1.99
C LYS A 122 5.67 0.36 2.26
N PHE A 123 4.79 0.39 1.27
CA PHE A 123 3.56 -0.39 1.30
C PHE A 123 3.74 -1.71 0.56
N VAL A 124 3.78 -2.80 1.32
CA VAL A 124 4.20 -4.12 0.87
C VAL A 124 3.01 -5.06 0.77
N HIS A 125 2.93 -5.81 -0.33
CA HIS A 125 1.93 -6.84 -0.59
C HIS A 125 2.65 -8.12 -0.97
N VAL A 126 2.47 -9.18 -0.16
CA VAL A 126 3.02 -10.51 -0.44
C VAL A 126 1.87 -11.42 -0.81
N GLN A 127 2.02 -12.16 -1.92
CA GLN A 127 1.08 -13.19 -2.37
C GLN A 127 1.78 -14.55 -2.39
N LYS A 128 1.14 -15.57 -1.81
CA LYS A 128 1.64 -16.95 -1.73
C LYS A 128 0.66 -17.93 -2.37
N TRP A 129 1.15 -18.81 -3.24
CA TRP A 129 0.37 -19.87 -3.90
C TRP A 129 1.28 -21.05 -4.24
N ASP A 130 0.83 -22.29 -4.07
CA ASP A 130 1.57 -23.51 -4.49
C ASP A 130 3.07 -23.53 -4.11
N GLY A 131 3.41 -23.04 -2.91
CA GLY A 131 4.81 -22.95 -2.43
C GLY A 131 5.65 -21.82 -3.06
N LYS A 132 5.05 -20.99 -3.92
CA LYS A 132 5.63 -19.82 -4.56
C LYS A 132 5.23 -18.54 -3.83
N GLU A 133 6.05 -17.50 -3.97
CA GLU A 133 5.82 -16.19 -3.39
C GLU A 133 6.17 -15.08 -4.39
N THR A 134 5.32 -14.06 -4.51
CA THR A 134 5.64 -12.80 -5.19
C THR A 134 5.43 -11.64 -4.23
N LYS A 135 6.22 -10.57 -4.39
CA LYS A 135 6.19 -9.38 -3.52
C LYS A 135 6.00 -8.13 -4.37
N PHE A 136 5.02 -7.30 -4.00
CA PHE A 136 4.82 -5.96 -4.57
C PHE A 136 5.22 -4.94 -3.51
N VAL A 137 6.15 -4.07 -3.85
CA VAL A 137 6.63 -3.00 -2.97
C VAL A 137 6.26 -1.67 -3.62
N ARG A 138 5.44 -0.88 -2.93
CA ARG A 138 5.04 0.46 -3.35
C ARG A 138 5.76 1.50 -2.50
N GLU A 139 6.34 2.48 -3.17
CA GLU A 139 7.05 3.61 -2.58
C GLU A 139 6.54 4.90 -3.23
N ILE A 140 6.44 5.99 -2.46
CA ILE A 140 6.19 7.32 -3.01
C ILE A 140 7.54 8.00 -3.25
N GLN A 141 7.87 8.26 -4.51
CA GLN A 141 9.12 8.91 -4.92
C GLN A 141 8.78 10.10 -5.82
N ASP A 142 9.20 11.31 -5.43
CA ASP A 142 8.95 12.55 -6.17
C ASP A 142 7.46 12.76 -6.56
N GLY A 143 6.55 12.41 -5.63
CA GLY A 143 5.10 12.50 -5.83
C GLY A 143 4.50 11.43 -6.75
N LYS A 144 5.30 10.46 -7.22
CA LYS A 144 4.87 9.31 -8.02
C LYS A 144 4.80 8.06 -7.15
N LEU A 145 3.86 7.18 -7.47
CA LEU A 145 3.78 5.84 -6.87
C LEU A 145 4.62 4.89 -7.73
N VAL A 146 5.76 4.46 -7.20
CA VAL A 146 6.64 3.47 -7.84
C VAL A 146 6.37 2.11 -7.23
N MET A 147 5.93 1.17 -8.07
CA MET A 147 5.62 -0.20 -7.68
C MET A 147 6.64 -1.17 -8.28
N LYS A 148 7.38 -1.87 -7.44
CA LYS A 148 8.27 -2.96 -7.83
C LYS A 148 7.56 -4.29 -7.60
N LEU A 149 7.53 -5.14 -8.62
CA LEU A 149 7.01 -6.51 -8.53
C LEU A 149 8.19 -7.47 -8.66
N SER A 150 8.38 -8.35 -7.69
CA SER A 150 9.50 -9.30 -7.69
C SER A 150 9.01 -10.74 -7.55
N PHE A 151 9.52 -11.61 -8.41
CA PHE A 151 9.34 -13.05 -8.35
C PHE A 151 10.67 -13.73 -8.69
N GLU A 152 11.24 -14.48 -7.74
CA GLU A 152 12.60 -15.01 -7.84
C GLU A 152 13.60 -13.88 -8.20
N ASP A 153 14.42 -14.06 -9.24
CA ASP A 153 15.39 -13.06 -9.71
C ASP A 153 14.78 -12.02 -10.67
N ILE A 154 13.49 -12.13 -11.00
CA ILE A 154 12.81 -11.23 -11.95
C ILE A 154 12.16 -10.06 -11.22
N VAL A 155 12.49 -8.85 -11.66
CA VAL A 155 11.90 -7.60 -11.15
C VAL A 155 11.28 -6.81 -12.29
N ALA A 156 10.03 -6.38 -12.10
CA ALA A 156 9.35 -5.39 -12.92
C ALA A 156 9.11 -4.11 -12.13
N VAL A 157 9.09 -2.97 -12.82
CA VAL A 157 8.82 -1.66 -12.21
C VAL A 157 7.67 -0.99 -12.94
N ARG A 158 6.69 -0.49 -12.21
CA ARG A 158 5.54 0.25 -12.74
C ARG A 158 5.43 1.57 -12.00
N THR A 159 5.39 2.66 -12.75
CA THR A 159 5.33 4.02 -12.20
C THR A 159 3.97 4.63 -12.51
N TYR A 160 3.37 5.23 -11.50
CA TYR A 160 2.06 5.83 -11.57
C TYR A 160 2.11 7.30 -11.13
N GLU A 161 1.31 8.13 -11.77
CA GLU A 161 1.09 9.52 -11.40
C GLU A 161 -0.25 9.69 -10.71
N LYS A 162 -0.31 10.60 -9.74
CA LYS A 162 -1.54 10.91 -9.03
C LYS A 162 -2.52 11.58 -10.01
N ALA A 163 -3.76 11.09 -10.04
CA ALA A 163 -4.82 11.56 -10.94
C ALA A 163 -5.43 12.89 -10.48
#